data_AF-A0AAY5ET24-F1
#
_entry.id   AF-A0AAY5ET24-F1
#
_cell.length_a   1.000
_cell.length_b   1.000
_cell.length_c   1.000
_cell.angle_alpha   90.00
_cell.angle_beta   90.00
_cell.angle_gamma   90.00
#
_symmetry.space_group_name_H-M   'P 1'
#
loop_
_entity.id
_entity.type
_entity.pdbx_description
1 polymer ?
#
loop_
_entity_poly.entity_id
_entity_poly.type
_entity_poly.pdbx_seq_one_letter_code
_entity_poly.pdbx_strand_id
1 'polypeptide(L)'
;MWVRYDVQHRQRDLGELLVYIRLPLLPPQVCSIHYQMFSEDLECQKLLMEAMKYHLLPERRPMLQSPRTKPRKSTVGALYAVGGSTTIEKYDLRTNTWIQDGVMNGRRLQFGVAVIEKKLYMVGGRDGLKTSNMVECYDPITKVWCTMPPMSTHRHGLGIAVLEGPMYAVGGHDGWSYLNTVERWDPQARQWNYVASMSTPRSTVGVTALNGKLYAVGGYDGQSYLNTVESYDAQNNEWTEVTFTVVTVK
;
A
#
# COMPACT_ATOMS: atom_id res chain seq x y z
N MET A 1 10.78 5.14 31.05
CA MET A 1 11.31 3.80 30.73
C MET A 1 10.89 2.84 31.86
N TRP A 2 10.34 1.66 31.53
CA TRP A 2 9.74 0.68 32.47
C TRP A 2 10.60 0.35 33.70
N VAL A 3 11.92 0.32 33.54
CA VAL A 3 12.89 0.02 34.61
C VAL A 3 12.90 1.10 35.70
N ARG A 4 12.62 2.37 35.37
CA ARG A 4 12.64 3.48 36.35
C ARG A 4 11.54 3.39 37.42
N TYR A 5 10.51 2.59 37.18
CA TYR A 5 9.41 2.41 38.14
C TYR A 5 9.73 1.44 39.27
N ASP A 6 10.72 0.55 39.09
CA ASP A 6 11.20 -0.39 40.10
C ASP A 6 12.60 -0.88 39.73
N VAL A 7 13.59 -0.03 40.02
CA VAL A 7 14.98 -0.25 39.59
C VAL A 7 15.55 -1.52 40.23
N GLN A 8 15.26 -1.74 41.52
CA GLN A 8 15.84 -2.83 42.31
C GLN A 8 15.45 -4.22 41.77
N HIS A 9 14.21 -4.42 41.33
CA HIS A 9 13.77 -5.72 40.82
C HIS A 9 13.90 -5.88 39.32
N ARG A 10 13.85 -4.77 38.55
CA ARG A 10 13.79 -4.83 37.07
C ARG A 10 15.14 -4.67 36.39
N GLN A 11 16.16 -4.19 37.11
CA GLN A 11 17.51 -4.04 36.57
C GLN A 11 18.13 -5.40 36.21
N ARG A 12 17.82 -6.47 36.96
CA ARG A 12 18.29 -7.83 36.68
C ARG A 12 17.73 -8.43 35.37
N ASP A 13 16.52 -8.02 34.98
CA ASP A 13 15.84 -8.52 33.76
C ASP A 13 16.23 -7.70 32.52
N LEU A 14 16.99 -6.61 32.72
CA LEU A 14 17.26 -5.61 31.70
C LEU A 14 18.11 -6.14 30.55
N GLY A 15 19.15 -6.93 30.87
CA GLY A 15 20.01 -7.57 29.87
C GLY A 15 19.21 -8.52 28.98
N GLU A 16 18.37 -9.37 29.58
CA GLU A 16 17.52 -10.30 28.84
C GLU A 16 16.49 -9.58 27.95
N LEU A 17 15.89 -8.50 28.44
CA LEU A 17 14.90 -7.72 27.68
C LEU A 17 15.52 -6.90 26.55
N LEU A 18 16.70 -6.32 26.77
CA LEU A 18 17.39 -5.52 25.76
C LEU A 18 17.79 -6.34 24.54
N VAL A 19 18.00 -7.66 24.68
CA VAL A 19 18.26 -8.57 23.54
C VAL A 19 17.12 -8.51 22.50
N TYR A 20 15.90 -8.25 22.93
CA TYR A 20 14.74 -8.15 22.03
C TYR A 20 14.59 -6.76 21.38
N ILE A 21 15.34 -5.76 21.87
CA ILE A 21 15.34 -4.39 21.33
C ILE A 21 16.44 -4.27 20.29
N ARG A 22 16.10 -3.74 19.11
CA ARG A 22 17.07 -3.48 18.04
C ARG A 22 17.72 -2.12 18.20
N LEU A 23 18.54 -1.99 19.24
CA LEU A 23 19.29 -0.76 19.54
C LEU A 23 20.03 -0.17 18.32
N PRO A 24 20.68 -0.96 17.42
CA PRO A 24 21.35 -0.40 16.24
C PRO A 24 20.44 0.31 15.23
N LEU A 25 19.11 0.14 15.34
CA LEU A 25 18.11 0.76 14.47
C LEU A 25 17.40 1.93 15.12
N LEU A 26 17.66 2.20 16.40
CA LEU A 26 17.09 3.34 17.09
C LEU A 26 17.94 4.60 16.86
N PRO A 27 17.38 5.81 17.00
CA PRO A 27 18.17 7.03 16.97
C PRO A 27 19.28 7.02 18.04
N PRO A 28 20.50 7.51 17.75
CA PRO A 28 21.63 7.50 18.69
C PRO A 28 21.32 8.15 20.04
N GLN A 29 20.43 9.14 20.06
CA GLN A 29 19.99 9.84 21.26
C GLN A 29 19.34 8.88 22.29
N VAL A 30 18.63 7.85 21.82
CA VAL A 30 17.97 6.89 22.72
C VAL A 30 19.01 6.04 23.47
N CYS A 31 20.11 5.70 22.79
CA CYS A 31 21.22 4.95 23.36
C CYS A 31 22.04 5.79 24.35
N SER A 32 22.24 7.08 24.07
CA SER A 32 23.03 7.96 24.93
C SER A 32 22.31 8.39 26.22
N ILE A 33 21.00 8.64 26.16
CA ILE A 33 20.20 9.12 27.31
C ILE A 33 20.15 8.10 28.47
N HIS A 34 20.42 6.83 28.21
CA HIS A 34 20.27 5.74 29.17
C HIS A 34 21.57 4.99 29.45
N TYR A 35 22.71 5.46 28.94
CA TYR A 35 24.01 4.81 29.07
C TYR A 35 24.37 4.45 30.52
N GLN A 36 24.14 5.37 31.46
CA GLN A 36 24.39 5.15 32.89
C GLN A 36 23.55 4.03 33.52
N MET A 37 22.36 3.76 32.98
CA MET A 37 21.47 2.70 33.49
C MET A 37 21.88 1.31 33.00
N PHE A 38 22.60 1.26 31.89
CA PHE A 38 23.00 0.05 31.19
C PHE A 38 24.47 -0.32 31.44
N SER A 39 25.24 0.58 32.06
CA SER A 39 26.68 0.42 32.25
C SER A 39 27.08 -0.56 33.35
N GLU A 40 26.16 -0.98 34.22
CA GLU A 40 26.47 -1.90 35.32
C GLU A 40 26.38 -3.37 34.91
N ASP A 41 25.65 -3.68 33.83
CA ASP A 41 25.41 -5.05 33.36
C ASP A 41 26.23 -5.37 32.10
N LEU A 42 26.97 -6.48 32.14
CA LEU A 42 27.89 -6.87 31.07
C LEU A 42 27.16 -7.20 29.75
N GLU A 43 25.97 -7.79 29.81
CA GLU A 43 25.18 -8.08 28.60
C GLU A 43 24.65 -6.78 27.99
N CYS A 44 24.14 -5.86 28.81
CA CYS A 44 23.72 -4.54 28.37
C CYS A 44 24.86 -3.76 27.69
N GLN A 45 26.08 -3.82 28.24
CA GLN A 45 27.27 -3.21 27.63
C GLN A 45 27.60 -3.79 26.25
N LYS A 46 27.51 -5.11 26.07
CA LYS A 46 27.73 -5.75 24.76
C LYS A 46 26.72 -5.27 23.73
N LEU A 47 25.45 -5.17 24.11
CA LEU A 47 24.35 -4.70 23.24
C LEU A 47 24.52 -3.24 22.84
N LEU A 48 24.92 -2.39 23.78
CA LEU A 48 25.22 -0.99 23.49
C LEU A 48 26.44 -0.84 22.59
N MET A 49 27.51 -1.59 22.83
CA MET A 49 28.70 -1.56 21.97
C MET A 49 28.38 -2.00 20.54
N GLU A 50 27.51 -2.99 20.35
CA GLU A 50 27.01 -3.38 19.02
C GLU A 50 26.33 -2.20 18.32
N ALA A 51 25.38 -1.53 19.00
CA ALA A 51 24.68 -0.37 18.46
C ALA A 51 25.63 0.81 18.17
N MET A 52 26.53 1.12 19.09
CA MET A 52 27.52 2.18 18.91
C MET A 52 28.43 1.92 17.71
N LYS A 53 28.96 0.70 17.56
CA LYS A 53 29.76 0.33 16.37
C LYS A 53 28.96 0.49 15.08
N TYR A 54 27.69 0.10 15.09
CA TYR A 54 26.81 0.22 13.91
C TYR A 54 26.51 1.69 13.52
N HIS A 55 26.40 2.58 14.50
CA HIS A 55 26.21 4.02 14.26
C HIS A 55 27.51 4.73 13.87
N LEU A 56 28.61 4.41 14.53
CA LEU A 56 29.92 5.09 14.37
C LEU A 56 30.69 4.61 13.13
N LEU A 57 30.37 3.45 12.56
CA LEU A 57 31.09 2.88 11.41
C LEU A 57 30.12 2.56 10.24
N PRO A 58 29.57 3.58 9.56
CA PRO A 58 28.62 3.38 8.46
C PRO A 58 29.18 2.52 7.32
N GLU A 59 30.46 2.69 6.99
CA GLU A 59 31.10 1.95 5.88
C GLU A 59 31.25 0.46 6.19
N ARG A 60 31.29 0.09 7.48
CA ARG A 60 31.46 -1.29 7.94
C ARG A 60 30.15 -2.00 8.26
N ARG A 61 29.00 -1.34 8.10
CA ARG A 61 27.68 -1.96 8.33
C ARG A 61 27.48 -3.29 7.59
N PRO A 62 27.96 -3.49 6.34
CA PRO A 62 27.86 -4.79 5.67
C PRO A 62 28.54 -5.94 6.41
N MET A 63 29.56 -5.64 7.22
CA MET A 63 30.31 -6.62 8.02
C MET A 63 29.75 -6.79 9.45
N LEU A 64 28.90 -5.87 9.91
CA LEU A 64 28.29 -5.86 11.25
C LEU A 64 26.85 -6.41 11.24
N GLN A 65 26.62 -7.50 10.51
CA GLN A 65 25.27 -8.05 10.33
C GLN A 65 24.88 -8.97 11.49
N SER A 66 23.73 -8.69 12.10
CA SER A 66 23.11 -9.50 13.14
C SER A 66 21.58 -9.44 13.01
N PRO A 67 20.82 -10.32 13.68
CA PRO A 67 19.37 -10.20 13.76
C PRO A 67 18.88 -8.85 14.31
N ARG A 68 19.73 -8.13 15.07
CA ARG A 68 19.42 -6.82 15.68
C ARG A 68 19.84 -5.62 14.83
N THR A 69 20.78 -5.79 13.89
CA THR A 69 21.16 -4.73 12.94
C THR A 69 20.30 -4.72 11.66
N LYS A 70 19.31 -5.60 11.58
CA LYS A 70 18.32 -5.66 10.50
C LYS A 70 16.94 -5.34 11.06
N PRO A 71 16.11 -4.48 10.42
CA PRO A 71 14.71 -4.31 10.79
C PRO A 71 14.01 -5.66 10.94
N ARG A 72 13.04 -5.75 11.86
CA ARG A 72 12.10 -6.89 11.89
C ARG A 72 11.57 -6.98 10.46
N LYS A 73 11.44 -8.19 9.90
CA LYS A 73 10.63 -8.38 8.68
C LYS A 73 9.22 -7.91 9.07
N SER A 74 8.96 -6.63 8.92
CA SER A 74 7.78 -5.95 9.46
C SER A 74 6.68 -5.85 8.43
N THR A 75 6.93 -6.31 7.21
CA THR A 75 5.95 -6.34 6.13
C THR A 75 6.23 -7.52 5.22
N VAL A 76 5.21 -8.35 5.02
CA VAL A 76 5.15 -9.35 3.96
C VAL A 76 4.80 -8.59 2.68
N GLY A 77 5.72 -7.80 2.14
CA GLY A 77 5.41 -7.02 0.94
C GLY A 77 6.43 -5.96 0.55
N ALA A 78 6.17 -5.33 -0.58
CA ALA A 78 6.89 -4.17 -1.09
C ALA A 78 5.87 -3.09 -1.44
N LEU A 79 6.24 -1.83 -1.22
CA LEU A 79 5.45 -0.68 -1.65
C LEU A 79 5.96 -0.22 -3.01
N TYR A 80 5.03 -0.04 -3.94
CA TYR A 80 5.30 0.44 -5.29
C TYR A 80 4.58 1.77 -5.52
N ALA A 81 5.29 2.72 -6.11
CA ALA A 81 4.73 3.92 -6.70
C ALA A 81 4.80 3.75 -8.23
N VAL A 82 3.65 3.90 -8.89
CA VAL A 82 3.50 3.70 -10.33
C VAL A 82 2.85 4.96 -10.90
N GLY A 83 3.49 5.59 -11.90
CA GLY A 83 2.94 6.78 -12.54
C GLY A 83 3.49 8.10 -11.99
N GLY A 84 2.79 9.20 -12.25
CA GLY A 84 3.30 10.58 -12.07
C GLY A 84 4.34 10.99 -13.11
N SER A 85 5.14 10.03 -13.59
CA SER A 85 5.97 10.08 -14.78
C SER A 85 5.78 8.78 -15.60
N THR A 86 6.84 8.22 -16.19
CA THR A 86 6.87 6.86 -16.74
C THR A 86 7.52 5.85 -15.79
N THR A 87 8.00 6.24 -14.61
CA THR A 87 8.74 5.35 -13.72
C THR A 87 7.83 4.49 -12.82
N ILE A 88 8.33 3.31 -12.49
CA ILE A 88 7.85 2.47 -11.39
C ILE A 88 8.95 2.47 -10.33
N GLU A 89 8.64 2.94 -9.14
CA GLU A 89 9.56 3.01 -8.02
C GLU A 89 9.13 2.05 -6.93
N LYS A 90 10.09 1.32 -6.36
CA LYS A 90 9.91 0.41 -5.24
C LYS A 90 10.56 1.01 -4.02
N TYR A 91 9.83 1.05 -2.91
CA TYR A 91 10.36 1.53 -1.65
C TYR A 91 11.02 0.41 -0.85
N ASP A 92 12.33 0.53 -0.60
CA ASP A 92 13.05 -0.36 0.30
C ASP A 92 12.91 0.15 1.75
N LEU A 93 12.05 -0.51 2.51
CA LEU A 93 11.81 -0.24 3.93
C LEU A 93 13.06 -0.42 4.79
N ARG A 94 14.03 -1.22 4.35
CA ARG A 94 15.26 -1.47 5.11
C ARG A 94 16.21 -0.28 5.04
N THR A 95 16.31 0.36 3.87
CA THR A 95 17.19 1.50 3.64
C THR A 95 16.46 2.83 3.72
N ASN A 96 15.12 2.82 3.78
CA ASN A 96 14.28 4.02 3.72
C ASN A 96 14.56 4.82 2.45
N THR A 97 14.63 4.14 1.30
CA THR A 97 14.92 4.76 0.01
C THR A 97 14.03 4.23 -1.09
N TRP A 98 13.70 5.07 -2.07
CA TRP A 98 13.07 4.68 -3.32
C TRP A 98 14.13 4.18 -4.31
N ILE A 99 13.80 3.10 -5.02
CA ILE A 99 14.65 2.49 -6.04
C ILE A 99 13.79 2.34 -7.29
N GLN A 100 14.27 2.82 -8.43
CA GLN A 100 13.58 2.59 -9.70
C GLN A 100 13.58 1.09 -10.03
N ASP A 101 12.38 0.52 -10.17
CA ASP A 101 12.16 -0.92 -10.34
C ASP A 101 11.77 -1.27 -11.79
N GLY A 102 11.14 -0.33 -12.50
CA GLY A 102 10.69 -0.49 -13.88
C GLY A 102 10.29 0.83 -14.54
N VAL A 103 9.84 0.75 -15.80
CA VAL A 103 9.36 1.88 -16.61
C VAL A 103 8.12 1.43 -17.38
N MET A 104 7.11 2.29 -17.47
CA MET A 104 5.88 2.11 -18.24
C MET A 104 6.07 2.42 -19.72
N ASN A 105 5.23 1.85 -20.58
CA ASN A 105 5.25 2.03 -22.04
C ASN A 105 4.68 3.39 -22.52
N GLY A 106 4.95 4.46 -21.79
CA GLY A 106 4.43 5.80 -22.07
C GLY A 106 3.91 6.51 -20.83
N ARG A 107 3.60 7.79 -20.98
CA ARG A 107 2.99 8.57 -19.90
C ARG A 107 1.52 8.20 -19.80
N ARG A 108 1.05 8.02 -18.57
CA ARG A 108 -0.34 7.70 -18.28
C ARG A 108 -0.70 8.31 -16.95
N LEU A 109 -1.87 8.92 -16.87
CA LEU A 109 -2.40 9.54 -15.66
C LEU A 109 -3.78 8.98 -15.33
N GLN A 110 -4.17 9.09 -14.06
CA GLN A 110 -5.52 8.73 -13.59
C GLN A 110 -5.95 7.29 -13.99
N PHE A 111 -5.00 6.37 -14.07
CA PHE A 111 -5.26 4.94 -14.19
C PHE A 111 -5.44 4.33 -12.80
N GLY A 112 -6.10 3.18 -12.73
CA GLY A 112 -6.17 2.40 -11.50
C GLY A 112 -5.05 1.36 -11.42
N VAL A 113 -4.65 1.00 -10.20
CA VAL A 113 -3.62 -0.02 -9.94
C VAL A 113 -4.19 -1.10 -9.03
N ALA A 114 -4.00 -2.36 -9.41
CA ALA A 114 -4.30 -3.53 -8.57
C ALA A 114 -3.06 -4.43 -8.44
N VAL A 115 -3.06 -5.26 -7.39
CA VAL A 115 -2.08 -6.32 -7.20
C VAL A 115 -2.79 -7.66 -7.15
N ILE A 116 -2.47 -8.55 -8.09
CA ILE A 116 -2.92 -9.95 -8.09
C ILE A 116 -1.70 -10.83 -8.30
N GLU A 117 -1.56 -11.87 -7.48
CA GLU A 117 -0.46 -12.85 -7.58
C GLU A 117 0.93 -12.19 -7.64
N LYS A 118 1.13 -11.10 -6.86
CA LYS A 118 2.38 -10.31 -6.80
C LYS A 118 2.75 -9.56 -8.09
N LYS A 119 1.85 -9.48 -9.06
CA LYS A 119 2.00 -8.67 -10.28
C LYS A 119 1.19 -7.38 -10.16
N LEU A 120 1.70 -6.31 -10.76
CA LEU A 120 1.03 -5.02 -10.80
C LEU A 120 0.16 -4.94 -12.04
N TYR A 121 -1.10 -4.59 -11.88
CA TYR A 121 -2.04 -4.38 -12.98
C TYR A 121 -2.35 -2.90 -13.08
N MET A 122 -2.14 -2.31 -14.25
CA MET A 122 -2.54 -0.94 -14.59
C MET A 122 -3.73 -0.99 -15.51
N VAL A 123 -4.79 -0.30 -15.12
CA VAL A 123 -6.11 -0.39 -15.76
C VAL A 123 -6.55 1.00 -16.17
N GLY A 124 -6.86 1.16 -17.46
CA GLY A 124 -7.38 2.42 -18.02
C GLY A 124 -6.38 3.57 -17.96
N GLY A 125 -6.86 4.75 -17.60
CA GLY A 125 -6.13 6.01 -17.54
C GLY A 125 -6.27 6.87 -18.78
N ARG A 126 -5.51 7.97 -18.83
CA ARG A 126 -5.43 8.87 -19.99
C ARG A 126 -3.99 9.26 -20.31
N ASP A 127 -3.71 9.43 -21.59
CA ASP A 127 -2.48 10.00 -22.12
C ASP A 127 -2.81 11.33 -22.82
N GLY A 128 -2.75 12.43 -22.06
CA GLY A 128 -3.18 13.75 -22.53
C GLY A 128 -4.69 13.84 -22.75
N LEU A 129 -5.12 13.76 -24.02
CA LEU A 129 -6.52 13.87 -24.45
C LEU A 129 -7.21 12.52 -24.64
N LYS A 130 -6.46 11.42 -24.77
CA LYS A 130 -7.03 10.10 -25.06
C LYS A 130 -7.26 9.32 -23.78
N THR A 131 -8.53 8.97 -23.50
CA THR A 131 -8.88 7.95 -22.49
C THR A 131 -8.51 6.56 -23.01
N SER A 132 -8.10 5.66 -22.13
CA SER A 132 -7.70 4.29 -22.44
C SER A 132 -8.64 3.27 -21.76
N ASN A 133 -8.88 2.15 -22.43
CA ASN A 133 -9.49 0.94 -21.86
C ASN A 133 -8.46 -0.18 -21.65
N MET A 134 -7.18 0.07 -21.96
CA MET A 134 -6.15 -0.97 -21.93
C MET A 134 -5.85 -1.42 -20.50
N VAL A 135 -5.46 -2.68 -20.40
CA VAL A 135 -4.98 -3.29 -19.16
C VAL A 135 -3.59 -3.85 -19.41
N GLU A 136 -2.64 -3.48 -18.57
CA GLU A 136 -1.26 -3.93 -18.65
C GLU A 136 -0.85 -4.55 -17.32
N CYS A 137 -0.17 -5.68 -17.38
CA CYS A 137 0.37 -6.39 -16.24
C CYS A 137 1.89 -6.29 -16.25
N TYR A 138 2.46 -5.82 -15.15
CA TYR A 138 3.90 -5.78 -14.91
C TYR A 138 4.28 -6.80 -13.86
N ASP A 139 5.20 -7.69 -14.21
CA ASP A 139 5.80 -8.63 -13.28
C ASP A 139 7.11 -8.03 -12.70
N PRO A 140 7.13 -7.64 -11.41
CA PRO A 140 8.30 -7.02 -10.82
C PRO A 140 9.49 -7.99 -10.63
N ILE A 141 9.30 -9.30 -10.77
CA ILE A 141 10.36 -10.31 -10.68
C ILE A 141 11.05 -10.44 -12.03
N THR A 142 10.27 -10.68 -13.10
CA THR A 142 10.81 -10.89 -14.45
C THR A 142 11.09 -9.58 -15.18
N LYS A 143 10.56 -8.45 -14.68
CA LYS A 143 10.64 -7.12 -15.30
C LYS A 143 9.95 -7.03 -16.65
N VAL A 144 9.00 -7.92 -16.91
CA VAL A 144 8.29 -8.02 -18.18
C VAL A 144 6.89 -7.43 -18.06
N TRP A 145 6.49 -6.77 -19.14
CA TRP A 145 5.14 -6.28 -19.36
C TRP A 145 4.33 -7.26 -20.21
N CYS A 146 3.06 -7.43 -19.88
CA CYS A 146 2.11 -8.21 -20.65
C CYS A 146 0.82 -7.42 -20.85
N THR A 147 0.37 -7.32 -22.10
CA THR A 147 -0.93 -6.76 -22.43
C THR A 147 -2.02 -7.75 -22.05
N MET A 148 -2.99 -7.30 -21.26
CA MET A 148 -4.16 -8.07 -20.87
C MET A 148 -5.36 -7.69 -21.74
N PRO A 149 -6.40 -8.53 -21.80
CA PRO A 149 -7.64 -8.17 -22.48
C PRO A 149 -8.20 -6.84 -21.93
N PRO A 150 -8.57 -5.91 -22.82
CA PRO A 150 -8.99 -4.57 -22.42
C PRO A 150 -10.39 -4.58 -21.81
N MET A 151 -10.71 -3.52 -21.07
CA MET A 151 -12.09 -3.25 -20.66
C MET A 151 -12.95 -2.92 -21.89
N SER A 152 -14.26 -3.08 -21.76
CA SER A 152 -15.22 -2.66 -22.78
C SER A 152 -15.31 -1.13 -22.84
N THR A 153 -15.28 -0.46 -21.69
CA THR A 153 -15.35 1.01 -21.60
C THR A 153 -13.96 1.61 -21.44
N HIS A 154 -13.71 2.73 -22.11
CA HIS A 154 -12.53 3.56 -21.86
C HIS A 154 -12.73 4.29 -20.54
N ARG A 155 -11.76 4.27 -19.63
CA ARG A 155 -11.95 4.83 -18.27
C ARG A 155 -10.68 5.54 -17.81
N HIS A 156 -10.78 6.81 -17.43
CA HIS A 156 -9.80 7.48 -16.59
C HIS A 156 -10.45 7.99 -15.30
N GLY A 157 -9.67 8.20 -14.26
CA GLY A 157 -10.17 8.56 -12.93
C GLY A 157 -11.05 7.46 -12.32
N LEU A 158 -10.91 6.22 -12.77
CA LEU A 158 -11.60 5.06 -12.21
C LEU A 158 -10.99 4.63 -10.87
N GLY A 159 -11.80 3.96 -10.05
CA GLY A 159 -11.30 3.17 -8.93
C GLY A 159 -11.08 1.72 -9.34
N ILE A 160 -10.06 1.09 -8.76
CA ILE A 160 -9.75 -0.33 -8.96
C ILE A 160 -9.61 -1.00 -7.59
N ALA A 161 -10.28 -2.14 -7.43
CA ALA A 161 -10.13 -2.99 -6.24
C ALA A 161 -10.22 -4.46 -6.62
N VAL A 162 -9.63 -5.31 -5.77
CA VAL A 162 -9.72 -6.76 -5.86
C VAL A 162 -10.63 -7.25 -4.75
N LEU A 163 -11.71 -7.95 -5.10
CA LEU A 163 -12.62 -8.57 -4.14
C LEU A 163 -12.67 -10.06 -4.42
N GLU A 164 -12.19 -10.86 -3.46
CA GLU A 164 -12.23 -12.33 -3.50
C GLU A 164 -11.59 -12.96 -4.76
N GLY A 165 -10.61 -12.26 -5.35
CA GLY A 165 -9.88 -12.72 -6.54
C GLY A 165 -10.00 -11.81 -7.77
N PRO A 166 -11.20 -11.59 -8.32
CA PRO A 166 -11.40 -10.72 -9.49
C PRO A 166 -11.11 -9.23 -9.22
N MET A 167 -10.68 -8.51 -10.27
CA MET A 167 -10.58 -7.04 -10.25
C MET A 167 -11.91 -6.41 -10.65
N TYR A 168 -12.18 -5.25 -10.10
CA TYR A 168 -13.35 -4.43 -10.43
C TYR A 168 -12.90 -3.03 -10.82
N ALA A 169 -13.27 -2.61 -12.03
CA ALA A 169 -13.11 -1.26 -12.55
C ALA A 169 -14.40 -0.49 -12.32
N VAL A 170 -14.36 0.46 -11.40
CA VAL A 170 -15.54 1.15 -10.86
C VAL A 170 -15.50 2.61 -11.30
N GLY A 171 -16.57 3.04 -11.97
CA GLY A 171 -16.77 4.43 -12.37
C GLY A 171 -15.69 4.96 -13.33
N GLY A 172 -15.30 6.20 -13.12
CA GLY A 172 -14.39 6.96 -13.97
C GLY A 172 -15.12 7.85 -14.98
N HIS A 173 -14.40 8.25 -16.02
CA HIS A 173 -14.89 9.06 -17.13
C HIS A 173 -14.36 8.47 -18.45
N ASP A 174 -15.22 8.36 -19.46
CA ASP A 174 -14.84 7.75 -20.76
C ASP A 174 -14.25 8.73 -21.78
N GLY A 175 -14.35 10.02 -21.49
CA GLY A 175 -13.98 11.11 -22.41
C GLY A 175 -15.20 11.95 -22.83
N TRP A 176 -16.41 11.44 -22.56
CA TRP A 176 -17.67 12.09 -22.85
C TRP A 176 -18.60 12.18 -21.62
N SER A 177 -18.63 11.15 -20.79
CA SER A 177 -19.55 11.02 -19.66
C SER A 177 -18.87 10.47 -18.42
N TYR A 178 -19.36 10.92 -17.27
CA TYR A 178 -19.07 10.36 -15.96
C TYR A 178 -19.80 9.01 -15.83
N LEU A 179 -19.11 8.00 -15.32
CA LEU A 179 -19.58 6.62 -15.34
C LEU A 179 -20.04 6.18 -13.95
N ASN A 180 -21.20 5.53 -13.90
CA ASN A 180 -21.63 4.72 -12.76
C ASN A 180 -21.45 3.21 -13.01
N THR A 181 -21.08 2.83 -14.24
CA THR A 181 -20.92 1.43 -14.64
C THR A 181 -19.68 0.81 -13.99
N VAL A 182 -19.76 -0.50 -13.77
CA VAL A 182 -18.70 -1.29 -13.15
C VAL A 182 -18.42 -2.50 -14.03
N GLU A 183 -17.15 -2.77 -14.29
CA GLU A 183 -16.70 -3.95 -15.01
C GLU A 183 -15.88 -4.85 -14.09
N ARG A 184 -16.12 -6.15 -14.13
CA ARG A 184 -15.41 -7.19 -13.38
C ARG A 184 -14.55 -8.01 -14.32
N TRP A 185 -13.28 -8.18 -13.96
CA TRP A 185 -12.36 -9.09 -14.63
C TRP A 185 -12.66 -10.53 -14.23
N ASP A 186 -12.99 -11.38 -15.20
CA ASP A 186 -13.08 -12.82 -15.02
C ASP A 186 -11.73 -13.48 -15.40
N PRO A 187 -10.95 -13.99 -14.43
CA PRO A 187 -9.68 -14.63 -14.72
C PRO A 187 -9.81 -15.96 -15.48
N GLN A 188 -10.95 -16.65 -15.38
CA GLN A 188 -11.19 -17.93 -16.07
C GLN A 188 -11.57 -17.69 -17.53
N ALA A 189 -12.55 -16.83 -17.77
CA ALA A 189 -12.98 -16.47 -19.12
C ALA A 189 -12.00 -15.49 -19.83
N ARG A 190 -11.07 -14.90 -19.07
CA ARG A 190 -10.13 -13.87 -19.54
C ARG A 190 -10.83 -12.69 -20.23
N GLN A 191 -11.95 -12.26 -19.67
CA GLN A 191 -12.72 -11.13 -20.21
C GLN A 191 -13.29 -10.24 -19.10
N TRP A 192 -13.58 -8.99 -19.47
CA TRP A 192 -14.31 -8.07 -18.62
C TRP A 192 -15.81 -8.21 -18.88
N ASN A 193 -16.60 -8.27 -17.81
CA ASN A 193 -18.06 -8.30 -17.90
C ASN A 193 -18.64 -7.17 -17.05
N TYR A 194 -19.75 -6.57 -17.49
CA TYR A 194 -20.47 -5.62 -16.66
C TYR A 194 -21.11 -6.34 -15.46
N VAL A 195 -21.06 -5.65 -14.32
CA VAL A 195 -21.84 -5.99 -13.13
C VAL A 195 -22.81 -4.84 -12.85
N ALA A 196 -23.61 -4.92 -11.77
CA ALA A 196 -24.51 -3.82 -11.44
C ALA A 196 -23.78 -2.49 -11.33
N SER A 197 -24.42 -1.46 -11.86
CA SER A 197 -23.94 -0.08 -11.80
C SER A 197 -24.25 0.53 -10.43
N MET A 198 -23.42 1.49 -10.04
CA MET A 198 -23.71 2.39 -8.93
C MET A 198 -24.95 3.25 -9.23
N SER A 199 -25.59 3.79 -8.20
CA SER A 199 -26.70 4.72 -8.35
C SER A 199 -26.25 6.06 -8.93
N THR A 200 -25.05 6.50 -8.55
CA THR A 200 -24.48 7.80 -8.92
C THR A 200 -23.19 7.61 -9.74
N PRO A 201 -22.96 8.36 -10.83
CA PRO A 201 -21.68 8.38 -11.52
C PRO A 201 -20.54 8.90 -10.63
N ARG A 202 -19.37 8.26 -10.67
CA ARG A 202 -18.23 8.65 -9.83
C ARG A 202 -16.92 8.63 -10.61
N SER A 203 -16.40 9.81 -10.95
CA SER A 203 -15.00 9.96 -11.40
C SER A 203 -14.08 10.35 -10.25
N THR A 204 -12.79 10.03 -10.37
CA THR A 204 -11.78 10.17 -9.31
C THR A 204 -12.21 9.49 -8.00
N VAL A 205 -12.93 8.38 -8.12
CA VAL A 205 -13.54 7.65 -6.99
C VAL A 205 -12.50 6.84 -6.23
N GLY A 206 -12.57 6.87 -4.90
CA GLY A 206 -11.80 5.97 -4.04
C GLY A 206 -12.52 4.64 -3.89
N VAL A 207 -11.83 3.53 -4.17
CA VAL A 207 -12.45 2.19 -4.12
C VAL A 207 -11.59 1.22 -3.32
N THR A 208 -12.22 0.46 -2.43
CA THR A 208 -11.54 -0.57 -1.63
C THR A 208 -12.46 -1.76 -1.38
N ALA A 209 -11.86 -2.92 -1.12
CA ALA A 209 -12.57 -4.09 -0.63
C ALA A 209 -12.48 -4.16 0.89
N LEU A 210 -13.60 -4.38 1.56
CA LEU A 210 -13.68 -4.53 3.01
C LEU A 210 -14.81 -5.52 3.35
N ASN A 211 -14.53 -6.51 4.20
CA ASN A 211 -15.50 -7.48 4.70
C ASN A 211 -16.37 -8.14 3.60
N GLY A 212 -15.76 -8.55 2.49
CA GLY A 212 -16.46 -9.23 1.40
C GLY A 212 -17.27 -8.31 0.47
N LYS A 213 -17.17 -6.98 0.62
CA LYS A 213 -17.86 -5.99 -0.21
C LYS A 213 -16.88 -4.99 -0.83
N LEU A 214 -17.25 -4.37 -1.94
CA LEU A 214 -16.55 -3.17 -2.42
C LEU A 214 -17.21 -1.94 -1.84
N TYR A 215 -16.41 -0.91 -1.61
CA TYR A 215 -16.89 0.41 -1.22
C TYR A 215 -16.38 1.44 -2.21
N ALA A 216 -17.30 2.22 -2.78
CA ALA A 216 -17.01 3.37 -3.64
C ALA A 216 -17.27 4.65 -2.82
N VAL A 217 -16.21 5.43 -2.59
CA VAL A 217 -16.22 6.57 -1.66
C VAL A 217 -15.96 7.86 -2.43
N GLY A 218 -16.90 8.80 -2.32
CA GLY A 218 -16.80 10.12 -2.92
C GLY A 218 -16.69 10.11 -4.44
N GLY A 219 -15.86 11.00 -4.98
CA GLY A 219 -15.70 11.23 -6.41
C GLY A 219 -16.46 12.47 -6.91
N TYR A 220 -16.48 12.66 -8.23
CA TYR A 220 -17.17 13.75 -8.91
C TYR A 220 -18.14 13.18 -9.94
N ASP A 221 -19.40 13.60 -9.89
CA ASP A 221 -20.51 13.10 -10.71
C ASP A 221 -20.77 13.93 -11.99
N GLY A 222 -20.01 15.02 -12.19
CA GLY A 222 -20.22 15.98 -13.26
C GLY A 222 -20.94 17.27 -12.84
N GLN A 223 -21.46 17.32 -11.61
CA GLN A 223 -22.10 18.49 -11.02
C GLN A 223 -21.45 18.89 -9.69
N SER A 224 -21.20 17.91 -8.82
CA SER A 224 -20.72 18.12 -7.45
C SER A 224 -19.73 17.06 -7.00
N TYR A 225 -18.93 17.40 -5.99
CA TYR A 225 -18.09 16.43 -5.30
C TYR A 225 -18.93 15.68 -4.28
N LEU A 226 -18.92 14.35 -4.37
CA LEU A 226 -19.74 13.48 -3.57
C LEU A 226 -19.13 13.28 -2.18
N ASN A 227 -19.98 13.33 -1.15
CA ASN A 227 -19.67 12.92 0.22
C ASN A 227 -20.35 11.59 0.60
N THR A 228 -20.96 10.91 -0.38
CA THR A 228 -21.67 9.64 -0.21
C THR A 228 -20.76 8.45 -0.45
N VAL A 229 -21.17 7.31 0.11
CA VAL A 229 -20.49 6.02 -0.06
C VAL A 229 -21.50 5.00 -0.54
N GLU A 230 -21.12 4.19 -1.52
CA GLU A 230 -21.91 3.03 -1.96
C GLU A 230 -21.13 1.75 -1.69
N SER A 231 -21.84 0.69 -1.29
CA SER A 231 -21.27 -0.64 -1.09
C SER A 231 -21.86 -1.65 -2.07
N TYR A 232 -20.99 -2.46 -2.66
CA TYR A 232 -21.36 -3.52 -3.60
C TYR A 232 -21.33 -4.88 -2.93
N ASP A 233 -22.42 -5.62 -3.12
CA ASP A 233 -22.52 -7.04 -2.76
C ASP A 233 -22.34 -7.92 -4.00
N ALA A 234 -21.24 -8.67 -4.07
CA ALA A 234 -20.95 -9.53 -5.21
C ALA A 234 -21.87 -10.76 -5.30
N GLN A 235 -22.51 -11.18 -4.20
CA GLN A 235 -23.43 -12.32 -4.21
C GLN A 235 -24.77 -11.94 -4.82
N ASN A 236 -25.28 -10.77 -4.46
CA ASN A 236 -26.54 -10.25 -4.97
C ASN A 236 -26.37 -9.44 -6.27
N ASN A 237 -25.14 -9.06 -6.59
CA ASN A 237 -24.81 -8.17 -7.70
C ASN A 237 -25.58 -6.84 -7.60
N GLU A 238 -25.45 -6.16 -6.45
CA GLU A 238 -26.20 -4.92 -6.17
C GLU A 238 -25.34 -3.90 -5.41
N TRP A 239 -25.59 -2.61 -5.70
CA TRP A 239 -25.03 -1.49 -4.95
C TRP A 239 -26.06 -0.91 -4.00
N THR A 240 -25.62 -0.53 -2.80
CA THR A 240 -26.45 0.09 -1.77
C THR A 240 -25.75 1.31 -1.19
N GLU A 241 -26.47 2.41 -1.01
CA GLU A 241 -25.92 3.58 -0.33
C GLU A 241 -25.68 3.28 1.16
N VAL A 242 -24.48 3.58 1.62
CA VAL A 242 -24.09 3.39 3.03
C VAL A 242 -24.45 4.66 3.80
N THR A 243 -25.46 4.55 4.65
CA THR A 243 -25.86 5.65 5.52
C THR A 243 -25.12 5.56 6.86
N PHE A 244 -24.50 6.66 7.27
CA PHE A 244 -23.91 6.77 8.61
C PHE A 244 -24.98 7.28 9.55
N THR A 245 -25.51 6.40 10.40
CA THR A 245 -26.29 6.86 11.55
C THR A 245 -25.27 7.35 12.59
N VAL A 246 -25.14 8.66 12.77
CA VAL A 246 -24.38 9.20 13.89
C VAL A 246 -25.14 8.80 15.16
N VAL A 247 -24.68 7.75 15.83
CA VAL A 247 -25.15 7.44 17.18
C VAL A 247 -24.50 8.47 18.10
N THR A 248 -25.17 9.61 18.28
CA THR A 248 -24.79 10.55 19.33
C THR A 248 -25.06 9.85 20.65
N VAL A 249 -24.02 9.34 21.30
CA VAL A 249 -24.10 8.89 22.69
C VAL A 249 -24.41 10.15 23.51
N LYS A 250 -25.65 10.24 24.01
CA LYS A 250 -26.05 11.24 25.01
C LYS A 250 -25.41 10.93 26.35
#